data_AF-A0A371D196-F1
#
_entry.id   AF-A0A371D196-F1
#
_cell.length_a   1.000
_cell.length_b   1.000
_cell.length_c   1.000
_cell.angle_alpha   90.00
_cell.angle_beta   90.00
_cell.angle_gamma   90.00
#
_symmetry.space_group_name_H-M   'P 1'
#
loop_
_entity.id
_entity.type
_entity.pdbx_description
1 polymer ?
#
loop_
_entity_poly.entity_id
_entity_poly.type
_entity_poly.pdbx_seq_one_letter_code
_entity_poly.pdbx_strand_id
1 'polypeptide(L)'
;MAQVNTCRILHEWFERSPDNHLFLHYCPSHVGIAENEAADADVRYKARYPDDSDIPRRTQFPTSFAYVKSTITEDVVYEWRKLADGNPRKYWGRYHFHHPAFRRFRHTGSFPLKRVGGRPTLVARFIRCITNHAPTGHYRDRFRRRHEEPTMCVLHTGAPAYHTREHVLFRCDYYTRRYRYSSVDELLQSLDPFYDILRFLQDNPTALSFEDIPDYP
;
A
#
# COMPACT_ATOMS: atom_id res chain seq x y z
N MET A 1 -27.95 -21.61 -14.94
CA MET A 1 -29.19 -21.68 -15.75
C MET A 1 -29.72 -20.32 -16.22
N ALA A 2 -29.35 -19.17 -15.62
CA ALA A 2 -29.86 -17.85 -16.02
C ALA A 2 -29.53 -17.44 -17.48
N GLN A 3 -28.32 -17.75 -17.97
CA GLN A 3 -27.86 -17.34 -19.31
C GLN A 3 -28.71 -17.90 -20.47
N VAL A 4 -29.18 -19.16 -20.37
CA VAL A 4 -29.96 -19.80 -21.46
C VAL A 4 -31.34 -19.16 -21.61
N ASN A 5 -31.98 -18.79 -20.50
CA ASN A 5 -33.27 -18.10 -20.52
C ASN A 5 -33.16 -16.67 -21.05
N THR A 6 -32.09 -15.94 -20.71
CA THR A 6 -31.83 -14.61 -21.27
C THR A 6 -31.67 -14.68 -22.79
N CYS A 7 -30.90 -15.65 -23.30
CA CYS A 7 -30.75 -15.84 -24.75
C CYS A 7 -32.08 -16.17 -25.43
N ARG A 8 -32.93 -17.03 -24.83
CA ARG A 8 -34.26 -17.35 -25.37
C ARG A 8 -35.16 -16.12 -25.45
N ILE A 9 -35.22 -15.33 -24.37
CA ILE A 9 -36.06 -14.12 -24.31
C ILE A 9 -35.59 -13.07 -25.33
N LEU A 10 -34.28 -12.84 -25.41
CA LEU A 10 -33.72 -11.89 -26.38
C LEU A 10 -33.98 -12.36 -27.81
N HIS A 11 -33.83 -13.65 -28.09
CA HIS A 11 -34.12 -14.22 -29.39
C HIS A 11 -35.58 -14.00 -29.79
N GLU A 12 -36.54 -14.36 -28.92
CA GLU A 12 -37.97 -14.10 -29.15
C GLU A 12 -38.27 -12.60 -29.32
N TRP A 13 -37.54 -11.72 -28.63
CA TRP A 13 -37.71 -10.28 -28.79
C TRP A 13 -37.21 -9.80 -30.16
N PHE A 14 -36.02 -10.22 -30.59
CA PHE A 14 -35.47 -9.89 -31.90
C PHE A 14 -36.36 -10.39 -33.05
N GLU A 15 -36.95 -11.58 -32.94
CA GLU A 15 -37.81 -12.14 -34.00
C GLU A 15 -39.17 -11.43 -34.16
N ARG A 16 -39.64 -10.73 -33.13
CA ARG A 16 -40.96 -10.05 -33.17
C ARG A 16 -41.01 -8.84 -34.11
N SER A 17 -39.88 -8.20 -34.38
CA SER A 17 -39.82 -7.04 -35.27
C SER A 17 -38.42 -6.87 -35.85
N PRO A 18 -38.27 -6.59 -37.16
CA PRO A 18 -36.99 -6.26 -37.76
C PRO A 18 -36.37 -4.97 -37.18
N ASP A 19 -37.15 -4.10 -36.54
CA ASP A 19 -36.67 -2.87 -35.91
C ASP A 19 -36.02 -3.11 -34.53
N ASN A 20 -36.14 -4.31 -33.98
CA ASN A 20 -35.53 -4.64 -32.68
C ASN A 20 -34.04 -4.88 -32.86
N HIS A 21 -33.23 -3.95 -32.37
CA HIS A 21 -31.78 -4.02 -32.41
C HIS A 21 -31.17 -3.77 -31.02
N LEU A 22 -30.05 -4.44 -30.75
CA LEU A 22 -29.27 -4.25 -29.53
C LEU A 22 -27.87 -3.80 -29.90
N PHE A 23 -27.50 -2.61 -29.45
CA PHE A 23 -26.15 -2.07 -29.59
C PHE A 23 -25.46 -2.11 -28.23
N LEU A 24 -24.33 -2.80 -28.17
CA LEU A 24 -23.50 -2.89 -26.96
C LEU A 24 -22.29 -2.00 -27.12
N HIS A 25 -22.23 -0.93 -26.32
CA HIS A 25 -21.10 -0.01 -26.30
C HIS A 25 -20.27 -0.23 -25.04
N TYR A 26 -18.96 -0.33 -25.19
CA TYR A 26 -18.04 -0.33 -24.06
C TYR A 26 -17.80 1.12 -23.59
N CYS A 27 -18.00 1.36 -22.29
CA CYS A 27 -17.62 2.62 -21.64
C CYS A 27 -16.42 2.38 -20.72
N PRO A 28 -15.25 3.02 -20.95
CA PRO A 28 -14.14 2.96 -20.03
C PRO A 28 -14.50 3.63 -18.70
N SER A 29 -14.00 3.09 -17.59
CA SER A 29 -14.25 3.66 -16.25
C SER A 29 -13.63 5.05 -16.11
N HIS A 30 -14.32 5.93 -15.36
CA HIS A 30 -13.82 7.24 -14.94
C HIS A 30 -13.48 8.22 -16.07
N VAL A 31 -14.15 8.12 -17.21
CA VAL A 31 -14.00 9.06 -18.32
C VAL A 31 -15.03 10.19 -18.32
N GLY A 32 -15.89 10.25 -17.29
CA GLY A 32 -16.80 11.37 -17.06
C GLY A 32 -18.07 11.38 -17.94
N ILE A 33 -18.47 10.24 -18.49
CA ILE A 33 -19.76 10.11 -19.18
C ILE A 33 -20.87 10.12 -18.12
N ALA A 34 -21.71 11.15 -18.14
CA ALA A 34 -22.67 11.44 -17.09
C ALA A 34 -23.62 10.26 -16.79
N GLU A 35 -24.11 9.61 -17.83
CA GLU A 35 -25.05 8.49 -17.73
C GLU A 35 -24.39 7.24 -17.13
N ASN A 36 -23.13 6.99 -17.46
CA ASN A 36 -22.36 5.90 -16.87
C ASN A 36 -22.07 6.17 -15.39
N GLU A 37 -21.69 7.40 -15.04
CA GLU A 37 -21.47 7.79 -13.64
C GLU A 37 -22.76 7.76 -12.82
N ALA A 38 -23.91 8.10 -13.43
CA ALA A 38 -25.23 7.97 -12.82
C ALA A 38 -25.59 6.50 -12.54
N ALA A 39 -25.41 5.61 -13.51
CA ALA A 39 -25.60 4.18 -13.32
C ALA A 39 -24.69 3.61 -12.21
N ASP A 40 -23.41 4.03 -12.18
CA ASP A 40 -22.47 3.69 -11.12
C ASP A 40 -22.93 4.18 -9.74
N ALA A 41 -23.48 5.40 -9.67
CA ALA A 41 -24.00 5.97 -8.42
C ALA A 41 -25.23 5.21 -7.93
N ASP A 42 -26.15 4.85 -8.81
CA ASP A 42 -27.35 4.07 -8.47
C ASP A 42 -26.99 2.68 -7.96
N VAL A 43 -26.07 1.98 -8.64
CA VAL A 43 -25.57 0.67 -8.20
C VAL A 43 -24.92 0.79 -6.83
N ARG A 44 -24.09 1.81 -6.59
CA ARG A 44 -23.45 2.04 -5.27
C ARG A 44 -24.45 2.37 -4.18
N TYR A 45 -25.47 3.16 -4.48
CA TYR A 45 -26.53 3.52 -3.54
C TYR A 45 -27.31 2.26 -3.15
N LYS A 46 -27.79 1.50 -4.13
CA LYS A 46 -28.54 0.25 -3.90
C LYS A 46 -27.73 -0.84 -3.20
N ALA A 47 -26.43 -0.95 -3.50
CA ALA A 47 -25.54 -1.86 -2.80
C ALA A 47 -25.36 -1.53 -1.30
N ARG A 48 -25.53 -0.25 -0.91
CA ARG A 48 -25.43 0.21 0.49
C ARG A 48 -26.76 0.22 1.22
N TYR A 49 -27.85 0.46 0.50
CA TYR A 49 -29.21 0.56 1.05
C TYR A 49 -30.15 -0.38 0.28
N PRO A 50 -30.02 -1.70 0.46
CA PRO A 50 -30.92 -2.65 -0.19
C PRO A 50 -32.34 -2.49 0.39
N ASP A 51 -33.34 -2.36 -0.49
CA ASP A 51 -34.76 -2.47 -0.12
C ASP A 51 -35.19 -3.95 -0.15
N ASP A 52 -36.06 -4.36 0.76
CA ASP A 52 -36.70 -5.67 0.76
C ASP A 52 -37.49 -5.95 -0.54
N SER A 53 -37.89 -4.91 -1.28
CA SER A 53 -38.49 -5.04 -2.61
C SER A 53 -37.49 -5.31 -3.75
N ASP A 54 -36.21 -4.99 -3.57
CA ASP A 54 -35.16 -5.18 -4.58
C ASP A 54 -34.61 -6.63 -4.58
N ILE A 55 -34.92 -7.39 -3.54
CA ILE A 55 -34.50 -8.78 -3.38
C ILE A 55 -35.63 -9.66 -3.91
N PRO A 56 -35.45 -10.42 -5.01
CA PRO A 56 -36.46 -11.36 -5.45
C PRO A 56 -36.72 -12.34 -4.32
N ARG A 57 -37.93 -12.29 -3.73
CA ARG A 57 -38.32 -13.15 -2.62
C ARG A 57 -38.03 -14.60 -3.01
N ARG A 58 -37.04 -15.21 -2.33
CA ARG A 58 -36.57 -16.60 -2.44
C ARG A 58 -35.43 -16.93 -3.41
N THR A 59 -34.68 -15.97 -3.96
CA THR A 59 -33.40 -16.28 -4.63
C THR A 59 -32.23 -15.53 -3.99
N GLN A 60 -31.13 -16.25 -3.74
CA GLN A 60 -29.85 -15.65 -3.34
C GLN A 60 -29.50 -14.57 -4.36
N PHE A 61 -29.37 -13.32 -3.90
CA PHE A 61 -29.00 -12.20 -4.77
C PHE A 61 -27.74 -12.60 -5.55
N PRO A 62 -27.70 -12.47 -6.89
CA PRO A 62 -26.51 -12.79 -7.66
C PRO A 62 -25.42 -11.76 -7.32
N THR A 63 -24.71 -12.00 -6.22
CA THR A 63 -23.55 -11.21 -5.82
C THR A 63 -22.43 -11.51 -6.79
N SER A 64 -21.98 -10.50 -7.53
CA SER A 64 -20.81 -10.66 -8.38
C SER A 64 -19.61 -11.07 -7.53
N PHE A 65 -18.69 -11.86 -8.09
CA PHE A 65 -17.45 -12.20 -7.40
C PHE A 65 -16.68 -10.95 -6.95
N ALA A 66 -16.77 -9.87 -7.73
CA ALA A 66 -16.20 -8.57 -7.38
C ALA A 66 -16.83 -7.97 -6.11
N TYR A 67 -18.15 -8.03 -5.96
CA TYR A 67 -18.86 -7.59 -4.76
C TYR A 67 -18.47 -8.41 -3.53
N VAL A 68 -18.45 -9.74 -3.64
CA VAL A 68 -18.02 -10.61 -2.53
C VAL A 68 -16.57 -10.30 -2.13
N LYS A 69 -15.68 -10.12 -3.11
CA LYS A 69 -14.28 -9.75 -2.86
C LYS A 69 -14.16 -8.38 -2.20
N SER A 70 -14.94 -7.38 -2.60
CA SER A 70 -14.92 -6.06 -1.95
C SER A 70 -15.40 -6.14 -0.51
N THR A 71 -16.49 -6.84 -0.24
CA THR A 71 -17.01 -7.01 1.13
C THR A 71 -16.01 -7.72 2.03
N ILE A 72 -15.41 -8.84 1.57
CA ILE A 72 -14.36 -9.53 2.33
C ILE A 72 -13.18 -8.59 2.60
N THR A 73 -12.76 -7.79 1.62
CA THR A 73 -11.67 -6.85 1.79
C THR A 73 -12.02 -5.77 2.83
N GLU A 74 -13.23 -5.23 2.76
CA GLU A 74 -13.73 -4.22 3.70
C GLU A 74 -13.80 -4.78 5.13
N ASP A 75 -14.34 -5.99 5.31
CA ASP A 75 -14.44 -6.67 6.60
C ASP A 75 -13.05 -6.97 7.19
N VAL A 76 -12.14 -7.52 6.38
CA VAL A 76 -10.76 -7.80 6.82
C VAL A 76 -10.04 -6.51 7.21
N VAL A 77 -10.23 -5.42 6.46
CA VAL A 77 -9.66 -4.11 6.79
C VAL A 77 -10.27 -3.54 8.06
N TYR A 78 -11.59 -3.68 8.26
CA TYR A 78 -12.28 -3.24 9.45
C TYR A 78 -11.79 -3.99 10.69
N GLU A 79 -11.75 -5.32 10.64
CA GLU A 79 -11.27 -6.15 11.76
C GLU A 79 -9.80 -5.91 12.04
N TRP A 80 -8.96 -5.74 11.00
CA TRP A 80 -7.57 -5.34 11.20
C TRP A 80 -7.46 -4.00 11.93
N ARG A 81 -8.25 -2.98 11.54
CA ARG A 81 -8.26 -1.67 12.22
C ARG A 81 -8.70 -1.81 13.68
N LYS A 82 -9.78 -2.54 13.94
CA LYS A 82 -10.28 -2.79 15.30
C LYS A 82 -9.23 -3.48 16.17
N LEU A 83 -8.54 -4.50 15.65
CA LEU A 83 -7.44 -5.17 16.32
C LEU A 83 -6.24 -4.24 16.56
N ALA A 84 -5.91 -3.42 15.56
CA ALA A 84 -4.84 -2.44 15.62
C ALA A 84 -5.12 -1.34 16.66
N ASP A 85 -6.35 -0.83 16.74
CA ASP A 85 -6.77 0.23 17.65
C ASP A 85 -7.00 -0.29 19.07
N GLY A 86 -7.47 -1.54 19.23
CA GLY A 86 -7.70 -2.17 20.53
C GLY A 86 -6.42 -2.52 21.31
N ASN A 87 -5.29 -2.69 20.62
CA ASN A 87 -3.97 -2.76 21.26
C ASN A 87 -2.88 -2.23 20.33
N PRO A 88 -2.67 -0.89 20.30
CA PRO A 88 -1.71 -0.28 19.40
C PRO A 88 -0.29 -0.83 19.61
N ARG A 89 0.09 -1.11 20.87
CA ARG A 89 1.42 -1.64 21.20
C ARG A 89 1.72 -3.03 20.62
N LYS A 90 0.71 -3.87 20.40
CA LYS A 90 0.88 -5.27 19.99
C LYS A 90 0.92 -5.44 18.46
N TYR A 91 0.10 -4.69 17.74
CA TYR A 91 0.02 -4.80 16.28
C TYR A 91 0.85 -3.74 15.54
N TRP A 92 1.10 -2.59 16.16
CA TRP A 92 1.90 -1.52 15.56
C TRP A 92 3.39 -1.69 15.85
N GLY A 93 3.83 -2.79 16.47
CA GLY A 93 5.19 -2.90 16.99
C GLY A 93 5.51 -1.78 17.99
N ARG A 94 6.68 -1.85 18.63
CA ARG A 94 7.08 -0.79 19.58
C ARG A 94 7.57 0.48 18.88
N TYR A 95 7.89 0.40 17.58
CA TYR A 95 8.49 1.51 16.81
C TYR A 95 8.03 1.58 15.35
N HIS A 96 6.84 1.05 15.02
CA HIS A 96 6.31 1.07 13.64
C HIS A 96 5.44 2.29 13.36
N PHE A 97 5.92 3.46 13.78
CA PHE A 97 5.45 4.67 13.15
C PHE A 97 6.30 4.85 11.90
N HIS A 98 5.68 4.54 10.74
CA HIS A 98 5.81 5.45 9.61
C HIS A 98 5.77 6.86 10.22
N HIS A 99 6.88 7.59 10.17
CA HIS A 99 6.97 8.89 10.82
C HIS A 99 5.75 9.71 10.34
N PRO A 100 4.90 10.26 11.22
CA PRO A 100 3.61 10.84 10.81
C PRO A 100 3.72 11.83 9.65
N ALA A 101 4.88 12.48 9.52
CA ALA A 101 5.19 13.41 8.47
C ALA A 101 5.61 12.81 7.10
N PHE A 102 5.90 11.51 6.96
CA PHE A 102 6.10 10.88 5.64
C PHE A 102 4.78 10.54 4.90
N ARG A 103 3.63 11.16 5.27
CA ARG A 103 2.24 10.70 4.99
C ARG A 103 2.04 10.02 3.63
N ARG A 104 1.33 8.87 3.65
CA ARG A 104 0.71 8.12 2.52
C ARG A 104 1.08 8.67 1.14
N PHE A 105 1.96 7.97 0.43
CA PHE A 105 2.06 8.10 -1.03
C PHE A 105 0.71 7.70 -1.64
N ARG A 106 -0.13 8.70 -1.94
CA ARG A 106 -1.51 8.45 -2.41
C ARG A 106 -1.55 7.84 -3.81
N HIS A 107 -0.48 7.96 -4.59
CA HIS A 107 -0.42 7.48 -5.98
C HIS A 107 1.00 7.04 -6.36
N THR A 108 1.12 6.03 -7.23
CA THR A 108 2.37 5.63 -7.92
C THR A 108 2.94 6.75 -8.81
N GLY A 109 2.13 7.76 -9.14
CA GLY A 109 2.57 8.99 -9.82
C GLY A 109 3.18 10.06 -8.91
N SER A 110 3.29 9.81 -7.60
CA SER A 110 3.84 10.77 -6.63
C SER A 110 5.35 11.01 -6.80
N PHE A 111 5.76 12.24 -6.46
CA PHE A 111 7.05 12.88 -6.73
C PHE A 111 8.32 12.04 -6.50
N PRO A 112 8.46 11.20 -5.45
CA PRO A 112 9.71 10.47 -5.26
C PRO A 112 9.90 9.33 -6.26
N LEU A 113 8.83 8.57 -6.60
CA LEU A 113 8.93 7.40 -7.48
C LEU A 113 9.32 7.78 -8.92
N LYS A 114 8.85 8.94 -9.41
CA LYS A 114 9.28 9.47 -10.71
C LYS A 114 10.77 9.82 -10.74
N ARG A 115 11.33 10.34 -9.65
CA ARG A 115 12.75 10.75 -9.55
C ARG A 115 13.71 9.57 -9.46
N VAL A 116 13.26 8.44 -8.90
CA VAL A 116 14.06 7.22 -8.76
C VAL A 116 13.79 6.17 -9.86
N GLY A 117 12.93 6.51 -10.83
CA GLY A 117 12.56 5.63 -11.94
C GLY A 117 13.78 5.07 -12.68
N GLY A 118 13.72 3.79 -13.05
CA GLY A 118 14.81 3.09 -13.73
C GLY A 118 15.91 2.52 -12.83
N ARG A 119 15.81 2.67 -11.50
CA ARG A 119 16.79 2.12 -10.54
C ARG A 119 16.10 1.28 -9.45
N PRO A 120 15.69 0.03 -9.73
CA PRO A 120 14.82 -0.75 -8.85
C PRO A 120 15.42 -1.01 -7.46
N THR A 121 16.74 -1.23 -7.36
CA THR A 121 17.43 -1.43 -6.07
C THR A 121 17.40 -0.16 -5.21
N LEU A 122 17.67 1.00 -5.81
CA LEU A 122 17.61 2.30 -5.15
C LEU A 122 16.19 2.63 -4.71
N VAL A 123 15.18 2.36 -5.56
CA VAL A 123 13.76 2.51 -5.22
C VAL A 123 13.40 1.67 -4.00
N ALA A 124 13.78 0.38 -3.99
CA ALA A 124 13.47 -0.51 -2.88
C ALA A 124 14.08 -0.01 -1.56
N ARG A 125 15.34 0.43 -1.58
CA ARG A 125 16.04 0.99 -0.41
C ARG A 125 15.39 2.30 0.07
N PHE A 126 15.00 3.16 -0.86
CA PHE A 126 14.26 4.39 -0.56
C PHE A 126 12.91 4.11 0.12
N ILE A 127 12.12 3.20 -0.44
CA ILE A 127 10.82 2.82 0.13
C ILE A 127 11.01 2.20 1.52
N ARG A 128 12.01 1.32 1.71
CA ARG A 128 12.34 0.76 3.01
C ARG A 128 12.70 1.84 4.04
N CYS A 129 13.45 2.86 3.64
CA CYS A 129 13.82 4.00 4.48
C CYS A 129 12.60 4.76 4.99
N ILE A 130 11.78 5.30 4.08
CA ILE A 130 10.67 6.19 4.43
C ILE A 130 9.55 5.45 5.18
N THR A 131 9.39 4.15 4.91
CA THR A 131 8.37 3.32 5.58
C THR A 131 8.87 2.64 6.85
N ASN A 132 10.16 2.79 7.21
CA ASN A 132 10.80 2.06 8.32
C ASN A 132 10.71 0.51 8.19
N HIS A 133 10.87 -0.01 6.96
CA HIS A 133 10.89 -1.44 6.65
C HIS A 133 12.24 -1.92 6.12
N ALA A 134 13.31 -1.17 6.37
CA ALA A 134 14.65 -1.64 6.09
C ALA A 134 14.99 -2.86 6.94
N PRO A 135 15.77 -3.83 6.44
CA PRO A 135 16.19 -5.01 7.19
C PRO A 135 17.29 -4.63 8.19
N THR A 136 16.96 -3.76 9.13
CA THR A 136 17.81 -3.35 10.24
C THR A 136 17.61 -4.29 11.43
N GLY A 137 18.41 -4.14 12.48
CA GLY A 137 18.23 -4.92 13.71
C GLY A 137 16.85 -4.75 14.33
N HIS A 138 16.32 -3.53 14.26
CA HIS A 138 14.95 -3.22 14.66
C HIS A 138 13.88 -4.01 13.88
N TYR A 139 14.10 -4.24 12.57
CA TYR A 139 13.21 -5.10 11.79
C TYR A 139 13.32 -6.56 12.23
N ARG A 140 14.53 -7.07 12.44
CA ARG A 140 14.78 -8.48 12.74
C ARG A 140 14.23 -8.91 14.10
N ASP A 141 14.40 -8.07 15.12
CA ASP A 141 13.83 -8.27 16.45
C ASP A 141 12.29 -8.42 16.42
N ARG A 142 11.62 -7.75 15.47
CA ARG A 142 10.17 -7.81 15.32
C ARG A 142 9.66 -9.08 14.64
N PHE A 143 10.34 -9.54 13.58
CA PHE A 143 9.83 -10.64 12.77
C PHE A 143 10.32 -11.98 13.31
N ARG A 144 9.42 -12.76 13.91
CA ARG A 144 9.72 -14.06 14.56
C ARG A 144 10.68 -14.97 13.79
N ARG A 145 10.62 -15.01 12.46
CA ARG A 145 11.54 -15.85 11.65
C ARG A 145 13.00 -15.40 11.68
N ARG A 146 13.28 -14.19 12.15
CA ARG A 146 14.58 -13.52 12.13
C ARG A 146 15.00 -12.99 13.50
N HIS A 147 14.31 -13.40 14.56
CA HIS A 147 14.57 -12.88 15.91
C HIS A 147 15.94 -13.28 16.47
N GLU A 148 16.56 -14.32 15.90
CA GLU A 148 17.91 -14.79 16.23
C GLU A 148 19.00 -14.09 15.39
N GLU A 149 18.62 -13.31 14.38
CA GLU A 149 19.59 -12.59 13.55
C GLU A 149 20.16 -11.36 14.31
N PRO A 150 21.42 -10.97 14.03
CA PRO A 150 22.09 -9.78 14.58
C PRO A 150 21.22 -8.52 14.73
N THR A 151 21.09 -7.88 15.90
CA THR A 151 20.25 -6.66 16.07
C THR A 151 20.99 -5.34 16.36
N MET A 152 22.23 -5.42 16.79
CA MET A 152 23.19 -4.34 16.96
C MET A 152 23.96 -4.04 15.66
N CYS A 153 24.32 -2.79 15.45
CA CYS A 153 25.29 -2.33 14.47
C CYS A 153 26.67 -2.34 15.11
N VAL A 154 27.63 -2.95 14.41
CA VAL A 154 29.06 -2.99 14.80
C VAL A 154 29.97 -2.38 13.73
N LEU A 155 29.37 -1.77 12.70
CA LEU A 155 30.09 -1.20 11.56
C LEU A 155 30.74 0.17 11.87
N HIS A 156 30.36 0.78 12.99
CA HIS A 156 30.74 2.13 13.38
C HIS A 156 31.75 2.12 14.54
N THR A 157 32.40 3.25 14.78
CA THR A 157 33.31 3.36 15.94
C THR A 157 32.55 3.39 17.27
N GLY A 158 33.19 2.84 18.32
CA GLY A 158 32.63 2.82 19.67
C GLY A 158 31.85 1.56 20.03
N ALA A 159 31.02 1.65 21.07
CA ALA A 159 30.23 0.52 21.56
C ALA A 159 29.11 0.17 20.57
N PRO A 160 28.75 -1.12 20.40
CA PRO A 160 27.66 -1.52 19.54
C PRO A 160 26.37 -0.75 19.84
N ALA A 161 25.73 -0.19 18.81
CA ALA A 161 24.46 0.52 18.95
C ALA A 161 23.32 -0.30 18.31
N TYR A 162 22.10 -0.18 18.83
CA TYR A 162 20.97 -0.88 18.23
C TYR A 162 20.75 -0.41 16.77
N HIS A 163 20.67 -1.35 15.83
CA HIS A 163 20.63 -1.04 14.41
C HIS A 163 19.21 -0.58 14.03
N THR A 164 18.98 0.73 14.09
CA THR A 164 17.72 1.39 13.70
C THR A 164 17.89 2.23 12.43
N ARG A 165 16.78 2.63 11.80
CA ARG A 165 16.82 3.60 10.70
C ARG A 165 17.48 4.92 11.13
N GLU A 166 17.14 5.42 12.31
CA GLU A 166 17.68 6.66 12.86
C GLU A 166 19.18 6.56 13.13
N HIS A 167 19.65 5.40 13.58
CA HIS A 167 21.07 5.14 13.72
C HIS A 167 21.77 5.24 12.36
N VAL A 168 21.26 4.54 11.33
CA VAL A 168 21.81 4.57 9.96
C VAL A 168 21.81 5.99 9.37
N LEU A 169 20.70 6.73 9.48
CA LEU A 169 20.54 8.03 8.85
C LEU A 169 21.29 9.17 9.57
N PHE A 170 21.44 9.12 10.89
CA PHE A 170 21.85 10.31 11.65
C PHE A 170 23.04 10.11 12.58
N ARG A 171 23.40 8.87 12.94
CA ARG A 171 24.36 8.62 14.03
C ARG A 171 25.59 7.83 13.62
N CYS A 172 25.40 6.80 12.80
CA CYS A 172 26.40 5.81 12.45
C CYS A 172 27.49 6.41 11.55
N ASP A 173 28.73 6.50 12.04
CA ASP A 173 29.87 7.11 11.32
C ASP A 173 30.41 6.27 10.16
N TYR A 174 29.99 5.01 10.06
CA TYR A 174 30.21 4.15 8.89
C TYR A 174 29.61 4.75 7.60
N TYR A 175 28.46 5.42 7.69
CA TYR A 175 27.79 5.98 6.51
C TYR A 175 28.22 7.42 6.22
N THR A 176 28.52 7.68 4.96
CA THR A 176 28.80 9.02 4.43
C THR A 176 27.53 9.86 4.40
N ARG A 177 27.55 11.04 5.03
CA ARG A 177 26.41 11.95 5.13
C ARG A 177 26.80 13.36 4.68
N ARG A 178 26.02 13.93 3.74
CA ARG A 178 26.19 15.32 3.24
C ARG A 178 25.21 16.32 3.88
N TYR A 179 24.53 15.89 4.93
CA TYR A 179 23.62 16.71 5.74
C TYR A 179 23.96 16.54 7.23
N ARG A 180 23.46 17.46 8.05
CA ARG A 180 23.69 17.48 9.51
C ARG A 180 22.41 17.39 10.34
N TYR A 181 21.39 16.75 9.82
CA TYR A 181 20.19 16.45 10.60
C TYR A 181 20.49 15.44 11.71
N SER A 182 19.90 15.68 12.88
CA SER A 182 20.03 14.83 14.07
C SER A 182 18.82 13.90 14.27
N SER A 183 17.74 14.13 13.53
CA SER A 183 16.48 13.41 13.65
C SER A 183 15.67 13.41 12.35
N VAL A 184 14.67 12.53 12.29
CA VAL A 184 13.69 12.51 11.19
C VAL A 184 12.89 13.82 11.16
N ASP A 185 12.49 14.36 12.32
CA ASP A 185 11.77 15.63 12.42
C ASP A 185 12.56 16.78 11.78
N GLU A 186 13.85 16.87 12.06
CA GLU A 186 14.73 17.89 11.51
C GLU A 186 14.94 17.71 10.00
N LEU A 187 15.17 16.47 9.53
CA LEU A 187 15.26 16.16 8.11
C LEU A 187 14.01 16.61 7.35
N LEU A 188 12.83 16.42 7.93
CA LEU A 188 11.56 16.79 7.32
C LEU A 188 11.32 18.29 7.23
N GLN A 189 12.09 19.11 7.95
CA GLN A 189 12.09 20.57 7.79
C GLN A 189 12.90 21.01 6.55
N SER A 190 13.65 20.10 5.92
CA SER A 190 14.34 20.35 4.64
C SER A 190 13.35 20.77 3.55
N LEU A 191 13.82 21.60 2.61
CA LEU A 191 13.06 21.94 1.40
C LEU A 191 12.73 20.70 0.56
N ASP A 192 13.60 19.68 0.58
CA ASP A 192 13.41 18.42 -0.13
C ASP A 192 14.02 17.24 0.65
N PRO A 193 13.35 16.74 1.70
CA PRO A 193 13.83 15.61 2.49
C PRO A 193 14.04 14.34 1.67
N PHE A 194 13.28 14.18 0.57
CA PHE A 194 13.40 13.01 -0.30
C PHE A 194 14.68 13.05 -1.13
N TYR A 195 15.09 14.23 -1.58
CA TYR A 195 16.39 14.41 -2.23
C TYR A 195 17.54 14.07 -1.28
N ASP A 196 17.50 14.54 -0.05
CA ASP A 196 18.55 14.28 0.96
C ASP A 196 18.66 12.77 1.27
N ILE A 197 17.54 12.08 1.44
CA ILE A 197 17.51 10.61 1.59
C ILE A 197 18.06 9.93 0.34
N LEU A 198 17.66 10.37 -0.85
CA LEU A 198 18.11 9.76 -2.10
C LEU A 198 19.62 9.91 -2.27
N ARG A 199 20.16 11.09 -1.95
CA ARG A 199 21.60 11.35 -2.02
C ARG A 199 22.38 10.47 -1.05
N PHE A 200 21.89 10.33 0.19
CA PHE A 200 22.46 9.42 1.17
C PHE A 200 22.51 7.97 0.66
N LEU A 201 21.43 7.47 0.06
CA LEU A 201 21.38 6.10 -0.46
C LEU A 201 22.28 5.87 -1.68
N GLN A 202 22.54 6.93 -2.45
CA GLN A 202 23.50 6.89 -3.56
C GLN A 202 24.94 6.89 -3.07
N ASP A 203 25.26 7.71 -2.07
CA ASP A 203 26.60 7.79 -1.48
C ASP A 203 26.94 6.52 -0.64
N ASN A 204 25.93 5.76 -0.19
CA ASN A 204 26.11 4.54 0.60
C ASN A 204 25.39 3.35 -0.06
N PRO A 205 26.02 2.59 -0.97
CA PRO A 205 25.33 1.59 -1.81
C PRO A 205 24.64 0.43 -1.07
N THR A 206 25.10 0.06 0.12
CA THR A 206 24.53 -1.03 0.93
C THR A 206 23.46 -0.54 1.91
N ALA A 207 23.48 0.74 2.32
CA ALA A 207 22.62 1.24 3.40
C ALA A 207 21.14 0.87 3.25
N LEU A 208 20.51 0.33 4.29
CA LEU A 208 19.09 -0.08 4.30
C LEU A 208 18.75 -1.18 3.28
N SER A 209 19.74 -1.97 2.85
CA SER A 209 19.60 -3.19 2.06
C SER A 209 19.85 -4.44 2.91
N PHE A 210 19.60 -5.63 2.36
CA PHE A 210 19.93 -6.89 3.05
C PHE A 210 21.43 -7.18 3.11
N GLU A 211 22.25 -6.43 2.37
CA GLU A 211 23.71 -6.50 2.41
C GLU A 211 24.28 -5.63 3.55
N ASP A 212 23.44 -4.79 4.16
CA ASP A 212 23.79 -3.88 5.27
C ASP A 212 23.75 -4.59 6.64
N ILE A 213 23.74 -5.93 6.63
CA ILE A 213 23.68 -6.74 7.84
C ILE A 213 25.09 -6.81 8.41
N PRO A 214 25.31 -6.39 9.67
CA PRO A 214 26.61 -6.56 10.30
C PRO A 214 26.88 -8.05 10.53
N ASP A 215 28.05 -8.51 10.06
CA ASP A 215 28.56 -9.82 10.44
C ASP A 215 29.06 -9.75 11.88
N TYR A 216 28.47 -10.55 12.77
CA TYR A 216 29.02 -10.73 14.11
C TYR A 216 30.11 -11.79 14.06
N PRO A 217 31.26 -11.55 14.70
CA PRO A 217 32.21 -12.62 15.00
C PRO A 217 31.60 -13.66 15.94
#